data_AF-A6IQN6-F1
#
_entry.id   AF-A6IQN6-F1
#
_cell.length_a   1.000
_cell.length_b   1.000
_cell.length_c   1.000
_cell.angle_alpha   90.00
_cell.angle_beta   90.00
_cell.angle_gamma   90.00
#
_symmetry.space_group_name_H-M   'P 1'
#
loop_
_entity.id
_entity.type
_entity.pdbx_description
1 polymer ?
#
loop_
_entity_poly.entity_id
_entity_poly.type
_entity_poly.pdbx_seq_one_letter_code
_entity_poly.pdbx_strand_id
1 'polypeptide(L)'
;MASNAFFVEAFIFYNHPRSNALLDKFLHHQLNLGAFLTGLAAFIEFLLTKNNVVLELLTSSFAMLQGACFLQIGFVLYPTNIEHAWDLNDPNNSMIFSTLFGAYYASIYVIIGVNYALVSWFIKLKLSKPCPSEIQSLKNYEQHEDSEDDM
;
A
#
# COMPACT_ATOMS: atom_id res chain seq x y z
N MET A 1 2.85 17.94 -4.94
CA MET A 1 4.26 17.76 -5.36
C MET A 1 4.54 16.34 -5.84
N ALA A 2 4.09 15.30 -5.12
CA ALA A 2 4.27 13.89 -5.53
C ALA A 2 3.69 13.56 -6.92
N SER A 3 2.52 14.12 -7.29
CA SER A 3 1.92 13.93 -8.62
C SER A 3 2.87 14.26 -9.77
N ASN A 4 3.63 15.35 -9.66
CA ASN A 4 4.55 15.80 -10.71
C ASN A 4 5.70 14.81 -10.90
N ALA A 5 6.21 14.22 -9.82
CA ALA A 5 7.27 13.23 -9.90
C ALA A 5 6.80 11.98 -10.68
N PHE A 6 5.61 11.46 -10.35
CA PHE A 6 5.03 10.30 -11.04
C PHE A 6 4.71 10.57 -12.51
N PHE A 7 4.24 11.78 -12.84
CA PHE A 7 4.03 12.14 -14.25
C PHE A 7 5.34 12.28 -15.03
N VAL A 8 6.38 12.86 -14.44
CA VAL A 8 7.71 12.95 -15.06
C VAL A 8 8.30 11.56 -15.27
N GLU A 9 8.15 10.67 -14.29
CA GLU A 9 8.57 9.28 -14.40
C GLU A 9 7.85 8.54 -15.53
N ALA A 10 6.51 8.61 -15.58
CA ALA A 10 5.73 8.04 -16.67
C ALA A 10 6.17 8.60 -18.03
N PHE A 11 6.41 9.91 -18.12
CA PHE A 11 6.92 10.53 -19.34
C PHE A 11 8.29 9.98 -19.77
N ILE A 12 9.23 9.82 -18.84
CA ILE A 12 10.56 9.29 -19.14
C ILE A 12 10.46 7.83 -19.63
N PHE A 13 9.71 6.98 -18.92
CA PHE A 13 9.56 5.57 -19.29
C PHE A 13 8.76 5.37 -20.59
N TYR A 14 7.80 6.25 -20.87
CA TYR A 14 7.08 6.22 -22.14
C TYR A 14 8.01 6.49 -23.33
N ASN A 15 8.95 7.43 -23.17
CA ASN A 15 9.91 7.81 -24.22
C ASN A 15 11.19 6.95 -24.19
N HIS A 16 11.34 6.04 -23.22
CA HIS A 16 12.52 5.17 -23.13
C HIS A 16 12.60 4.23 -24.34
N PRO A 17 13.79 4.04 -24.96
CA PRO A 17 13.95 3.13 -26.08
C PRO A 17 13.44 1.73 -25.75
N ARG A 18 12.41 1.29 -26.49
CA ARG A 18 11.71 0.05 -26.21
C ARG A 18 12.46 -1.13 -26.81
N SER A 19 12.79 -2.14 -26.00
CA SER A 19 13.34 -3.38 -26.55
C SER A 19 12.26 -4.12 -27.36
N ASN A 20 12.68 -5.01 -28.25
CA ASN A 20 11.75 -5.80 -29.07
C ASN A 20 11.15 -7.01 -28.34
N ALA A 21 11.70 -7.37 -27.17
CA ALA A 21 11.26 -8.49 -26.35
C ALA A 21 9.82 -8.31 -25.87
N LEU A 22 9.01 -9.37 -25.97
CA LEU A 22 7.60 -9.34 -25.56
C LEU A 22 7.45 -9.08 -24.06
N LEU A 23 8.24 -9.77 -23.24
CA LEU A 23 8.20 -9.64 -21.80
C LEU A 23 8.61 -8.24 -21.34
N ASP A 24 9.68 -7.69 -21.91
CA ASP A 24 10.17 -6.37 -21.56
C ASP A 24 9.16 -5.26 -21.89
N LYS A 25 8.49 -5.36 -23.05
CA LYS A 25 7.38 -4.45 -23.42
C LYS A 25 6.22 -4.51 -22.43
N PHE A 26 5.86 -5.73 -22.00
CA PHE A 26 4.78 -5.93 -21.04
C PHE A 26 5.10 -5.27 -19.69
N LEU A 27 6.31 -5.47 -19.17
CA LEU A 27 6.75 -4.88 -17.90
C LEU A 27 6.82 -3.35 -17.95
N HIS A 28 7.39 -2.79 -19.02
CA HIS A 28 7.44 -1.34 -19.22
C HIS A 28 6.04 -0.73 -19.34
N HIS A 29 5.10 -1.44 -19.98
CA HIS A 29 3.72 -1.00 -20.06
C HIS A 29 3.05 -0.98 -18.69
N GLN A 30 3.24 -2.02 -17.88
CA GLN A 30 2.73 -2.08 -16.50
C GLN A 30 3.31 -0.96 -15.63
N LEU A 31 4.62 -0.71 -15.70
CA LEU A 31 5.28 0.37 -14.96
C LEU A 31 4.71 1.73 -15.35
N ASN A 32 4.62 2.01 -16.65
CA ASN A 32 4.13 3.30 -17.15
C ASN A 32 2.66 3.55 -16.75
N LEU A 33 1.83 2.51 -16.84
CA LEU A 33 0.43 2.59 -16.42
C LEU A 33 0.32 2.80 -14.90
N GLY A 34 1.14 2.11 -14.11
CA GLY A 34 1.21 2.28 -12.65
C GLY A 34 1.63 3.69 -12.25
N ALA A 35 2.69 4.23 -12.83
CA ALA A 35 3.15 5.59 -12.58
C ALA A 35 2.11 6.64 -12.99
N PHE A 36 1.46 6.46 -14.15
CA PHE A 36 0.39 7.37 -14.60
C PHE A 36 -0.82 7.36 -13.67
N LEU A 37 -1.30 6.17 -13.26
CA LEU A 37 -2.41 6.04 -12.32
C LEU A 37 -2.08 6.60 -10.94
N THR A 38 -0.86 6.39 -10.45
CA THR A 38 -0.40 6.95 -9.17
C THR A 38 -0.34 8.48 -9.24
N GLY A 39 0.20 9.04 -10.32
CA GLY A 39 0.22 10.48 -10.56
C GLY A 39 -1.19 11.08 -10.68
N LEU A 40 -2.10 10.39 -11.37
CA LEU A 40 -3.50 10.80 -11.50
C LEU A 40 -4.24 10.74 -10.15
N ALA A 41 -4.08 9.67 -9.37
CA ALA A 41 -4.66 9.55 -8.04
C ALA A 41 -4.17 10.66 -7.11
N ALA A 42 -2.85 10.89 -7.06
CA ALA A 42 -2.25 11.98 -6.28
C ALA A 42 -2.69 13.38 -6.75
N PHE A 43 -2.96 13.56 -8.05
CA PHE A 43 -3.48 14.82 -8.59
C PHE A 43 -4.95 15.04 -8.20
N ILE A 44 -5.78 14.00 -8.30
CA ILE A 44 -7.17 14.04 -7.85
C ILE A 44 -7.22 14.31 -6.34
N GLU A 45 -6.33 13.70 -5.55
CA GLU A 45 -6.21 13.93 -4.11
C GLU A 45 -5.96 15.41 -3.80
N PHE A 46 -5.02 16.01 -4.53
CA PHE A 46 -4.71 17.42 -4.41
C PHE A 46 -5.90 18.31 -4.76
N LEU A 47 -6.59 18.02 -5.88
CA LEU A 47 -7.75 18.80 -6.35
C LEU A 47 -8.95 18.69 -5.41
N LEU A 48 -9.18 17.51 -4.83
CA LEU A 48 -10.35 17.28 -3.99
C LEU A 48 -10.18 17.81 -2.57
N THR A 49 -8.94 18.09 -2.13
CA THR A 49 -8.47 18.82 -0.91
C THR A 49 -9.14 18.47 0.43
N LYS A 50 -10.11 17.55 0.46
CA LYS A 50 -10.89 17.15 1.63
C LYS A 50 -10.47 15.75 2.04
N ASN A 51 -9.44 15.67 2.88
CA ASN A 51 -9.08 14.59 3.82
C ASN A 51 -9.77 13.22 3.59
N ASN A 52 -9.70 12.70 2.36
CA ASN A 52 -10.47 11.54 1.97
C ASN A 52 -9.55 10.35 2.11
N VAL A 53 -9.67 9.69 3.25
CA VAL A 53 -8.86 8.52 3.61
C VAL A 53 -8.90 7.45 2.52
N VAL A 54 -10.03 7.30 1.81
CA VAL A 54 -10.15 6.33 0.71
C VAL A 54 -9.21 6.68 -0.44
N LEU A 55 -9.10 7.97 -0.77
CA LEU A 55 -8.27 8.43 -1.87
C LEU A 55 -6.78 8.37 -1.51
N GLU A 56 -6.43 8.69 -0.28
CA GLU A 56 -5.08 8.55 0.25
C GLU A 56 -4.64 7.06 0.26
N LEU A 57 -5.52 6.15 0.68
CA LEU A 57 -5.28 4.71 0.59
C LEU A 57 -5.15 4.23 -0.85
N LEU A 58 -5.94 4.78 -1.77
CA LEU A 58 -5.84 4.47 -3.20
C LEU A 58 -4.49 4.92 -3.76
N THR A 59 -4.07 6.16 -3.51
CA THR A 59 -2.76 6.69 -3.90
C THR A 59 -1.63 5.84 -3.33
N SER A 60 -1.70 5.50 -2.05
CA SER A 60 -0.71 4.63 -1.39
C SER A 60 -0.67 3.23 -2.02
N SER A 61 -1.82 2.64 -2.34
CA SER A 61 -1.90 1.32 -2.98
C SER A 61 -1.27 1.31 -4.38
N PHE A 62 -1.49 2.36 -5.17
CA PHE A 62 -0.87 2.49 -6.49
C PHE A 62 0.64 2.76 -6.40
N ALA A 63 1.09 3.55 -5.43
CA ALA A 63 2.51 3.76 -5.19
C ALA A 63 3.23 2.44 -4.81
N MET A 64 2.62 1.60 -3.96
CA MET A 64 3.15 0.27 -3.64
C MET A 64 3.16 -0.65 -4.86
N LEU A 65 2.12 -0.58 -5.70
CA LEU A 65 2.03 -1.35 -6.94
C LEU A 65 3.12 -0.97 -7.93
N GLN A 66 3.41 0.33 -8.06
CA GLN A 66 4.50 0.84 -8.88
C GLN A 66 5.87 0.32 -8.39
N GLY A 67 6.09 0.28 -7.06
CA GLY A 67 7.27 -0.35 -6.47
C GLY A 67 7.40 -1.84 -6.86
N ALA A 68 6.29 -2.56 -6.94
CA ALA A 68 6.27 -3.95 -7.41
C ALA A 68 6.75 -4.09 -8.85
N CYS A 69 6.32 -3.19 -9.74
CA CYS A 69 6.76 -3.18 -11.13
C CYS A 69 8.30 -3.09 -11.22
N PHE A 70 8.92 -2.25 -10.40
CA PHE A 70 10.38 -2.14 -10.35
C PHE A 70 11.05 -3.41 -9.86
N LEU A 71 10.51 -4.06 -8.82
CA LEU A 71 11.03 -5.34 -8.35
C LEU A 71 10.92 -6.41 -9.44
N GLN A 72 9.80 -6.46 -10.15
CA GLN A 72 9.55 -7.39 -11.24
C GLN A 72 10.53 -7.19 -12.41
N ILE A 73 10.78 -5.94 -12.80
CA ILE A 73 11.82 -5.58 -13.78
C ILE A 73 13.20 -6.02 -13.28
N GLY A 74 13.51 -5.79 -12.00
CA GLY A 74 14.76 -6.24 -11.38
C GLY A 74 14.96 -7.75 -11.44
N PHE A 75 13.93 -8.54 -11.13
CA PHE A 75 13.95 -10.00 -11.22
C PHE A 75 14.18 -10.53 -12.64
N VAL A 76 13.70 -9.80 -13.64
CA VAL A 76 13.87 -10.15 -15.05
C VAL A 76 15.26 -9.79 -15.55
N LEU A 77 15.78 -8.61 -15.17
CA LEU A 77 17.13 -8.16 -15.55
C LEU A 77 18.25 -8.91 -14.83
N TYR A 78 18.03 -9.31 -13.58
CA TYR A 78 19.03 -9.93 -12.71
C TYR A 78 18.53 -11.27 -12.16
N PRO A 79 18.45 -12.32 -12.99
CA PRO A 79 18.04 -13.64 -12.52
C PRO A 79 19.06 -14.20 -11.53
N THR A 80 18.57 -14.75 -10.41
CA THR A 80 19.42 -15.35 -9.36
C THR A 80 20.21 -16.57 -9.87
N ASN A 81 19.66 -17.28 -10.86
CA ASN A 81 20.31 -18.42 -11.52
C ASN A 81 20.40 -18.14 -13.04
N ILE A 82 21.60 -17.91 -13.55
CA ILE A 82 21.85 -17.58 -14.97
C ILE A 82 21.40 -18.73 -15.89
N GLU A 83 21.49 -19.98 -15.42
CA GLU A 83 21.07 -21.18 -16.16
C GLU A 83 19.55 -21.26 -16.36
N HIS A 84 18.77 -20.57 -15.52
CA HIS A 84 17.31 -20.46 -15.60
C HIS A 84 16.87 -19.01 -15.90
N ALA A 85 17.61 -18.33 -16.78
CA ALA A 85 17.22 -17.00 -17.24
C ALA A 85 15.85 -17.04 -17.94
N TRP A 86 15.05 -16.00 -17.75
CA TRP A 86 13.73 -15.88 -18.35
C TRP A 86 13.81 -15.73 -19.87
N ASP A 87 13.04 -16.55 -20.60
CA ASP A 87 12.87 -16.34 -22.04
C ASP A 87 11.96 -15.12 -22.29
N LEU A 88 12.54 -14.06 -22.82
CA LEU A 88 11.87 -12.79 -23.04
C LEU A 88 10.84 -12.82 -24.18
N ASN A 89 10.87 -13.86 -25.03
CA ASN A 89 9.95 -14.03 -26.15
C ASN A 89 8.90 -15.12 -25.91
N ASP A 90 8.97 -15.85 -24.79
CA ASP A 90 7.95 -16.84 -24.43
C ASP A 90 6.68 -16.15 -23.90
N PRO A 91 5.53 -16.27 -24.58
CA PRO A 91 4.27 -15.73 -24.09
C PRO A 91 3.85 -16.30 -22.73
N ASN A 92 4.27 -17.52 -22.38
CA ASN A 92 3.93 -18.13 -21.09
C ASN A 92 4.51 -17.34 -19.91
N ASN A 93 5.71 -16.78 -20.07
CA ASN A 93 6.34 -15.95 -19.04
C ASN A 93 5.48 -14.71 -18.74
N SER A 94 4.92 -14.07 -19.77
CA SER A 94 4.02 -12.92 -19.57
C SER A 94 2.77 -13.26 -18.74
N MET A 95 2.24 -14.49 -18.87
CA MET A 95 1.09 -14.95 -18.09
C MET A 95 1.44 -15.17 -16.61
N ILE A 96 2.61 -15.76 -16.33
CA ILE A 96 3.13 -15.93 -14.97
C ILE A 96 3.32 -14.57 -14.31
N PHE A 97 3.95 -13.63 -15.01
CA PHE A 97 4.19 -12.28 -14.54
C PHE A 97 2.90 -11.49 -14.32
N SER A 98 1.89 -11.66 -15.18
CA SER A 98 0.55 -11.07 -14.98
C SER A 98 -0.13 -11.62 -13.72
N THR A 99 -0.02 -12.92 -13.47
CA THR A 99 -0.61 -13.57 -12.29
C THR A 99 0.11 -13.14 -11.01
N LEU A 100 1.45 -13.06 -11.03
CA LEU A 100 2.26 -12.54 -9.92
C LEU A 100 1.91 -11.09 -9.60
N PHE A 101 1.74 -10.26 -10.62
CA PHE A 101 1.32 -8.87 -10.47
C PHE A 101 -0.05 -8.77 -9.78
N GLY A 102 -1.03 -9.58 -10.22
CA GLY A 102 -2.35 -9.64 -9.59
C GLY A 102 -2.30 -10.12 -8.13
N ALA A 103 -1.53 -11.17 -7.84
CA ALA A 103 -1.36 -11.67 -6.48
C ALA A 103 -0.69 -10.63 -5.56
N TYR A 104 0.30 -9.91 -6.07
CA TYR A 104 0.95 -8.82 -5.35
C TYR A 104 -0.04 -7.69 -5.03
N TYR A 105 -0.85 -7.27 -6.00
CA TYR A 105 -1.85 -6.23 -5.76
C TYR A 105 -2.92 -6.65 -4.74
N ALA A 106 -3.37 -7.90 -4.80
CA ALA A 106 -4.24 -8.46 -3.75
C ALA A 106 -3.57 -8.41 -2.37
N SER A 107 -2.26 -8.73 -2.29
CA SER A 107 -1.51 -8.66 -1.04
C SER A 107 -1.39 -7.23 -0.48
N ILE A 108 -1.31 -6.21 -1.33
CA ILE A 108 -1.32 -4.79 -0.90
C ILE A 108 -2.62 -4.48 -0.16
N TYR A 109 -3.78 -4.89 -0.68
CA TYR A 109 -5.05 -4.69 0.02
C TYR A 109 -5.14 -5.43 1.34
N VAL A 110 -4.57 -6.64 1.43
CA VAL A 110 -4.47 -7.38 2.70
C VAL A 110 -3.61 -6.59 3.69
N ILE A 111 -2.46 -6.07 3.28
CA ILE A 111 -1.58 -5.25 4.12
C ILE A 111 -2.32 -4.00 4.61
N ILE A 112 -3.01 -3.29 3.72
CA ILE A 112 -3.81 -2.11 4.09
C ILE A 112 -4.89 -2.48 5.11
N GLY A 113 -5.61 -3.58 4.88
CA GLY A 113 -6.65 -4.07 5.80
C GLY A 113 -6.11 -4.44 7.18
N VAL A 114 -4.96 -5.11 7.24
CA VAL A 114 -4.28 -5.44 8.50
C VAL A 114 -3.85 -4.17 9.24
N ASN A 115 -3.27 -3.18 8.54
CA ASN A 115 -2.90 -1.91 9.15
C ASN A 115 -4.12 -1.17 9.71
N TYR A 116 -5.22 -1.13 8.96
CA TYR A 116 -6.47 -0.52 9.41
C TYR A 116 -7.03 -1.22 10.66
N ALA A 117 -7.00 -2.55 10.69
CA ALA A 117 -7.44 -3.34 11.84
C ALA A 117 -6.55 -3.10 13.08
N LEU A 118 -5.22 -3.07 12.90
CA LEU A 118 -4.27 -2.80 13.98
C LEU A 118 -4.45 -1.39 14.56
N VAL A 119 -4.57 -0.37 13.73
CA VAL A 119 -4.81 1.01 14.16
C VAL A 119 -6.14 1.12 14.90
N SER A 120 -7.20 0.54 14.36
CA SER A 120 -8.52 0.54 14.99
C SER A 120 -8.51 -0.19 16.33
N TRP A 121 -7.83 -1.33 16.42
CA TRP A 121 -7.67 -2.08 17.66
C TRP A 121 -6.85 -1.31 18.69
N PHE A 122 -5.76 -0.66 18.27
CA PHE A 122 -4.92 0.15 19.16
C PHE A 122 -5.66 1.36 19.72
N ILE A 123 -6.46 2.04 18.90
CA ILE A 123 -7.32 3.15 19.32
C ILE A 123 -8.36 2.65 20.33
N LYS A 124 -9.04 1.53 20.03
CA LYS A 124 -10.00 0.91 20.95
C LYS A 124 -9.35 0.49 22.27
N LEU A 125 -8.15 -0.10 22.24
CA LEU A 125 -7.41 -0.51 23.43
C LEU A 125 -6.99 0.70 24.28
N LYS A 126 -6.57 1.80 23.65
CA LYS A 126 -6.18 3.03 24.34
C LYS A 126 -7.38 3.74 24.98
N LEU A 127 -8.55 3.73 24.32
CA LEU A 127 -9.81 4.24 24.86
C LEU A 127 -10.42 3.32 25.93
N SER A 128 -10.22 2.01 25.78
CA SER A 128 -10.72 0.98 26.72
C SER A 128 -9.77 0.75 27.90
N LYS A 129 -8.64 1.46 28.01
CA LYS A 129 -7.95 1.65 29.29
C LYS A 129 -8.65 2.81 29.99
N PRO A 130 -9.57 2.57 30.95
CA PRO A 130 -10.01 3.64 31.83
C PRO A 130 -8.76 4.08 32.58
N CYS A 131 -8.54 5.39 32.74
CA CYS A 131 -7.51 5.87 33.64
C CYS A 131 -7.66 5.12 34.98
N PRO A 132 -6.64 4.43 35.50
CA PRO A 132 -6.75 3.73 36.78
C PRO A 132 -7.15 4.66 37.94
N SER A 133 -7.00 5.98 37.77
CA SER A 133 -7.49 6.99 38.72
C SER A 133 -9.01 7.04 38.87
N GLU A 134 -9.80 6.77 37.82
CA GLU A 134 -11.27 6.83 37.86
C GLU A 134 -11.87 5.57 38.50
N ILE A 135 -11.27 4.40 38.26
CA ILE A 135 -11.70 3.15 38.92
C ILE A 135 -11.29 3.16 40.40
N GLN A 136 -10.12 3.74 40.71
CA GLN A 136 -9.66 3.86 42.09
C GLN A 136 -10.41 4.95 42.87
N SER A 137 -10.88 6.03 42.22
CA SER A 137 -11.76 7.02 42.86
C SER A 137 -13.16 6.48 43.12
N LEU A 138 -13.75 5.74 42.17
CA LEU A 138 -15.06 5.09 42.36
C LEU A 138 -15.01 4.05 43.49
N LYS A 139 -13.95 3.23 43.54
CA LYS A 139 -13.77 2.26 44.63
C LYS A 139 -13.58 2.93 45.99
N ASN A 140 -12.86 4.06 46.05
CA ASN A 140 -12.72 4.82 47.30
C ASN A 140 -14.01 5.56 47.69
N TYR A 141 -14.84 5.93 46.72
CA TYR A 141 -16.13 6.57 46.95
C TYR A 141 -17.16 5.57 47.49
N GLU A 142 -17.31 4.39 46.87
CA GLU A 142 -18.17 3.31 47.36
C GLU A 142 -17.76 2.85 48.77
N GLN A 143 -16.46 2.75 49.04
CA GLN A 143 -15.96 2.34 50.35
C GLN A 143 -16.14 3.43 51.44
N HIS A 144 -16.33 4.69 51.06
CA HIS A 144 -16.65 5.77 51.99
C HIS A 144 -18.15 5.83 52.28
N GLU A 145 -19.00 5.61 51.25
CA GLU A 145 -20.46 5.55 51.40
C GLU A 145 -20.89 4.38 52.31
N ASP A 146 -20.35 3.18 52.10
CA ASP A 146 -20.63 2.02 52.96
C ASP A 146 -20.19 2.23 54.43
N SER A 147 -19.21 3.13 54.67
CA SER A 147 -18.75 3.44 56.03
C SER A 147 -19.56 4.52 56.73
N GLU A 148 -20.35 5.30 55.99
CA GLU A 148 -21.26 6.33 56.54
C GLU A 148 -22.67 5.77 56.84
N ASP A 149 -23.12 4.74 56.12
CA ASP A 149 -24.41 4.08 56.34
C ASP A 149 -24.40 3.06 57.51
N ASP A 150 -23.22 2.66 58.00
CA ASP A 150 -23.03 1.71 59.12
C ASP A 150 -22.85 2.40 60.51
N MET A 151 -23.01 3.73 60.62
CA MET A 151 -22.99 4.50 61.89
C MET A 151 -24.38 5.03 62.29
#